data_AF-A0A139LRU2-F1
#
_entry.id   AF-A0A139LRU2-F1
#
_cell.length_a   1.000
_cell.length_b   1.000
_cell.length_c   1.000
_cell.angle_alpha   90.00
_cell.angle_beta   90.00
_cell.angle_gamma   90.00
#
_symmetry.space_group_name_H-M   'P 1'
#
loop_
_entity.id
_entity.type
_entity.pdbx_description
1 polymer ?
#
loop_
_entity_poly.entity_id
_entity_poly.type
_entity_poly.pdbx_seq_one_letter_code
_entity_poly.pdbx_strand_id
1 'polypeptide(L)'
;MIKQIRQTEKNDTPARVEYYGNPKAVTRMLVKLIEQGKLRYNGEDNYSRIIRTLTSVVDVVNESTGKIMSGESLVSYVKWIRAGELPEE
;
A
#
# COMPACT_ATOMS: atom_id res chain seq x y z
N MET A 1 4.01 -36.48 32.42
CA MET A 1 4.21 -36.22 30.97
C MET A 1 3.55 -34.90 30.64
N ILE A 2 4.32 -33.80 30.59
CA ILE A 2 3.78 -32.44 30.35
C ILE A 2 3.84 -32.20 28.85
N LYS A 3 2.67 -32.10 28.19
CA LYS A 3 2.60 -31.71 26.78
C LYS A 3 3.04 -30.26 26.67
N GLN A 4 4.19 -30.04 26.04
CA GLN A 4 4.62 -28.72 25.58
C GLN A 4 3.57 -28.20 24.60
N ILE A 5 2.81 -27.20 25.03
CA ILE A 5 1.99 -26.38 24.15
C ILE A 5 3.01 -25.55 23.34
N ARG A 6 3.13 -25.84 22.04
CA ARG A 6 3.87 -24.96 21.13
C ARG A 6 3.23 -23.58 21.24
N GLN A 7 3.95 -22.62 21.83
CA GLN A 7 3.65 -21.22 21.64
C GLN A 7 3.78 -20.96 20.14
N THR A 8 2.65 -20.95 19.44
CA THR A 8 2.56 -20.21 18.18
C THR A 8 2.92 -18.79 18.52
N GLU A 9 4.11 -18.36 18.09
CA GLU A 9 4.50 -16.95 18.07
C GLU A 9 3.31 -16.19 17.46
N LYS A 10 2.65 -15.38 18.28
CA LYS A 10 1.78 -14.34 17.74
C LYS A 10 2.74 -13.42 16.98
N ASN A 11 2.77 -13.57 15.66
CA ASN A 11 3.19 -12.46 14.83
C ASN A 11 2.19 -11.34 15.12
N ASP A 12 2.53 -10.43 16.03
CA ASP A 12 1.73 -9.25 16.35
C ASP A 12 1.57 -8.34 15.13
N THR A 13 2.41 -8.53 14.11
CA THR A 13 2.23 -7.96 12.77
C THR A 13 1.32 -8.85 11.93
N PRO A 14 0.18 -8.34 11.42
CA PRO A 14 -0.64 -9.07 10.47
C PRO A 14 0.22 -9.58 9.30
N ALA A 15 -0.05 -10.79 8.83
CA ALA A 15 0.52 -11.26 7.57
C ALA A 15 0.21 -10.23 6.48
N ARG A 16 1.25 -9.75 5.80
CA ARG A 16 1.13 -8.72 4.75
C ARG A 16 0.86 -9.40 3.42
N VAL A 17 -0.06 -8.84 2.64
CA VAL A 17 -0.32 -9.30 1.27
C VAL A 17 0.69 -8.65 0.35
N GLU A 18 1.39 -9.45 -0.46
CA GLU A 18 2.31 -8.91 -1.46
C GLU A 18 1.56 -8.67 -2.78
N TYR A 19 1.63 -7.45 -3.29
CA TYR A 19 1.23 -7.10 -4.64
C TYR A 19 2.49 -6.89 -5.49
N TYR A 20 2.70 -7.74 -6.48
CA TYR A 20 3.78 -7.60 -7.46
C TYR A 20 3.27 -6.85 -8.69
N GLY A 21 3.93 -5.74 -9.04
CA GLY A 21 3.63 -5.02 -10.27
C GLY A 21 4.30 -3.63 -10.34
N ASN A 22 3.92 -2.83 -11.34
CA ASN A 22 4.38 -1.45 -11.46
C ASN A 22 3.81 -0.55 -10.32
N PRO A 23 4.67 -0.01 -9.43
CA PRO A 23 4.24 0.88 -8.34
C PRO A 23 3.49 2.13 -8.79
N LYS A 24 3.83 2.68 -9.96
CA LYS A 24 3.18 3.87 -10.51
C LYS A 24 1.73 3.55 -10.91
N ALA A 25 1.53 2.41 -11.56
CA ALA A 25 0.22 1.96 -12.03
C ALA A 25 -0.74 1.68 -10.87
N VAL A 26 -0.28 0.96 -9.84
CA VAL A 26 -1.10 0.73 -8.63
C VAL A 26 -1.41 2.04 -7.90
N THR A 27 -0.45 2.96 -7.81
CA THR A 27 -0.71 4.27 -7.18
C THR A 27 -1.76 5.06 -7.97
N ARG A 28 -1.72 5.03 -9.31
CA ARG A 28 -2.72 5.70 -10.16
C ARG A 28 -4.11 5.09 -9.99
N MET A 29 -4.20 3.76 -9.89
CA MET A 29 -5.46 3.09 -9.58
C MET A 29 -6.03 3.56 -8.24
N LEU A 30 -5.20 3.61 -7.20
CA LEU A 30 -5.61 4.10 -5.87
C LEU A 30 -6.09 5.56 -5.93
N VAL A 31 -5.37 6.44 -6.63
CA VAL A 31 -5.79 7.84 -6.84
C VAL A 31 -7.17 7.89 -7.51
N LYS A 32 -7.39 7.14 -8.60
CA LYS A 32 -8.68 7.10 -9.29
C LYS A 32 -9.82 6.62 -8.38
N LEU A 33 -9.57 5.65 -7.51
CA LEU A 33 -10.57 5.16 -6.55
C LEU A 33 -10.93 6.22 -5.50
N ILE A 34 -9.95 7.01 -5.05
CA ILE A 34 -10.17 8.12 -4.11
C ILE A 34 -10.95 9.23 -4.78
N GLU A 35 -10.58 9.64 -6.00
CA GLU A 35 -11.27 10.67 -6.78
C GLU A 35 -12.72 10.30 -7.10
N GLN A 36 -12.99 9.01 -7.33
CA GLN A 36 -14.35 8.49 -7.51
C GLN A 36 -15.13 8.36 -6.20
N GLY A 37 -14.52 8.67 -5.05
CA GLY A 37 -15.13 8.52 -3.73
C GLY A 37 -15.34 7.06 -3.29
N LYS A 38 -14.76 6.09 -4.00
CA LYS A 38 -14.86 4.64 -3.72
C LYS A 38 -13.87 4.17 -2.67
N LEU A 39 -12.80 4.93 -2.44
CA LEU A 39 -11.80 4.66 -1.43
C LEU A 39 -11.65 5.89 -0.53
N ARG A 40 -12.03 5.74 0.75
CA ARG A 40 -12.06 6.82 1.74
C ARG A 40 -11.43 6.35 3.05
N TYR A 41 -10.84 7.27 3.79
CA TYR A 41 -10.40 7.05 5.16
C TYR A 41 -11.38 7.73 6.10
N ASN A 42 -12.20 6.97 6.83
CA ASN A 42 -13.24 7.49 7.73
C ASN A 42 -14.15 8.54 7.06
N GLY A 43 -14.52 8.31 5.79
CA GLY A 43 -15.35 9.23 5.00
C GLY A 43 -14.58 10.32 4.25
N GLU A 44 -13.29 10.52 4.56
CA GLU A 44 -12.46 11.59 3.98
C GLU A 44 -11.57 11.11 2.82
N ASP A 45 -11.36 12.00 1.86
CA ASP A 45 -10.49 11.77 0.69
C ASP A 45 -9.01 12.10 1.02
N ASN A 46 -8.53 11.61 2.17
CA ASN A 46 -7.17 11.86 2.64
C ASN A 46 -6.18 10.87 2.04
N TYR A 47 -5.70 11.18 0.84
CA TYR A 47 -4.76 10.33 0.09
C TYR A 47 -3.58 9.83 0.94
N SER A 48 -2.94 10.71 1.70
CA SER A 48 -1.77 10.36 2.51
C SER A 48 -2.08 9.37 3.62
N ARG A 49 -3.24 9.50 4.28
CA ARG A 49 -3.68 8.53 5.31
C ARG A 49 -4.11 7.21 4.68
N ILE A 50 -4.82 7.26 3.56
CA ILE A 50 -5.26 6.08 2.82
C ILE A 50 -4.06 5.23 2.41
N ILE A 51 -3.06 5.83 1.75
CA ILE A 51 -1.86 5.11 1.30
C ILE A 51 -1.10 4.50 2.47
N ARG A 52 -0.82 5.27 3.53
CA ARG A 52 -0.09 4.75 4.70
C ARG A 52 -0.81 3.59 5.39
N THR A 53 -2.13 3.68 5.47
CA THR A 53 -2.96 2.61 6.03
C THR A 53 -2.88 1.35 5.17
N LEU A 54 -3.00 1.48 3.84
CA LEU A 54 -2.87 0.34 2.93
C LEU A 54 -1.49 -0.30 3.02
N THR A 55 -0.42 0.50 3.07
CA THR A 55 0.95 -0.03 3.23
C THR A 55 1.24 -0.59 4.62
N SER A 56 0.29 -0.59 5.56
CA SER A 56 0.44 -1.35 6.81
C SER A 56 0.08 -2.83 6.62
N VAL A 57 -0.71 -3.17 5.59
CA VAL A 57 -1.25 -4.50 5.33
C VAL A 57 -0.90 -5.07 3.95
N VAL A 58 -0.48 -4.22 3.01
CA VAL A 58 -0.05 -4.62 1.66
C VAL A 58 1.38 -4.15 1.40
N ASP A 59 2.23 -5.07 0.97
CA ASP A 59 3.54 -4.76 0.40
C ASP A 59 3.42 -4.61 -1.11
N VAL A 60 3.69 -3.41 -1.62
CA VAL A 60 3.80 -3.18 -3.06
C VAL A 60 5.22 -3.50 -3.47
N VAL A 61 5.41 -4.63 -4.13
CA VAL A 61 6.70 -5.08 -4.65
C VAL A 61 6.85 -4.61 -6.08
N ASN A 62 7.87 -3.79 -6.35
CA ASN A 62 8.19 -3.36 -7.70
C ASN A 62 8.74 -4.54 -8.51
N GLU A 63 7.97 -5.01 -9.48
CA GLU A 63 8.30 -6.19 -10.30
C GLU A 63 9.66 -6.09 -10.99
N SER A 64 10.07 -4.88 -11.40
CA SER A 64 11.33 -4.67 -12.12
C SER A 64 12.56 -4.74 -11.23
N THR A 65 12.40 -4.57 -9.92
CA THR A 65 13.54 -4.51 -8.96
C THR A 65 13.44 -5.50 -7.82
N GLY A 66 12.28 -6.13 -7.62
CA GLY A 66 11.96 -6.97 -6.46
C GLY A 66 11.86 -6.20 -5.14
N LYS A 67 11.95 -4.86 -5.15
CA LYS A 67 11.96 -4.05 -3.92
C LYS A 67 10.56 -3.69 -3.46
N ILE A 68 10.32 -3.82 -2.15
CA ILE A 68 9.12 -3.30 -1.50
C ILE A 68 9.17 -1.76 -1.50
N MET A 69 8.08 -1.15 -1.93
CA MET A 69 7.91 0.30 -1.92
C MET A 69 7.55 0.78 -0.51
N SER A 70 8.22 1.83 -0.03
CA SER A 70 7.80 2.49 1.21
C SER A 70 6.49 3.24 1.02
N GLY A 71 5.72 3.41 2.10
CA GLY A 71 4.51 4.24 2.10
C GLY A 71 4.78 5.67 1.61
N GLU A 72 5.91 6.25 2.01
CA GLU A 72 6.37 7.58 1.63
C GLU A 72 6.72 7.69 0.14
N SER A 73 7.30 6.63 -0.44
CA SER A 73 7.52 6.56 -1.89
C SER A 73 6.20 6.56 -2.65
N LEU A 74 5.21 5.77 -2.20
CA LEU A 74 3.88 5.76 -2.83
C LEU A 74 3.13 7.09 -2.63
N VAL A 75 3.26 7.73 -1.47
CA VAL A 75 2.72 9.09 -1.22
C VAL A 75 3.36 10.12 -2.16
N SER A 76 4.64 9.99 -2.49
CA SER A 76 5.30 10.86 -3.47
C SER A 76 4.72 10.65 -4.88
N TYR A 77 4.49 9.40 -5.29
CA TYR A 77 3.79 9.11 -6.54
C TYR A 77 2.39 9.70 -6.59
N VAL A 78 1.62 9.63 -5.50
CA VAL A 78 0.30 10.30 -5.44
C VAL A 78 0.43 11.79 -5.73
N LYS A 79 1.40 12.48 -5.12
CA LYS A 79 1.60 13.93 -5.33
C LYS A 79 1.90 14.24 -6.79
N TRP A 80 2.82 13.49 -7.41
CA TRP A 80 3.17 13.68 -8.82
C TRP A 80 2.02 13.35 -9.77
N ILE A 81 1.24 12.29 -9.50
CA ILE A 81 0.05 11.95 -10.30
C ILE A 81 -0.98 13.09 -10.24
N ARG A 82 -1.26 13.61 -9.04
CA ARG A 82 -2.23 14.69 -8.86
C ARG A 82 -1.77 16.03 -9.44
N ALA A 83 -0.46 16.23 -9.55
CA ALA A 83 0.13 17.40 -10.21
C ALA A 83 0.22 17.24 -11.74
N GLY A 84 -0.08 16.06 -12.30
CA GLY A 84 0.13 15.76 -13.72
C GLY A 84 1.62 15.62 -14.09
N GLU A 85 2.50 15.46 -13.11
CA GLU A 85 3.96 15.41 -13.26
C GLU A 85 4.48 13.99 -13.49
N LEU A 86 3.67 12.97 -13.19
CA LEU A 86 4.03 11.59 -13.44
C LEU A 86 3.52 11.18 -14.84
N PRO A 87 4.41 10.82 -15.79
CA PRO A 87 3.98 10.31 -17.09
C PRO A 87 3.03 9.12 -16.93
N GLU A 88 2.06 9.00 -17.84
CA GLU A 88 1.14 7.85 -17.84
C GLU A 88 1.93 6.52 -17.94
N GLU A 89 3.02 6.48 -18.71
CA GLU A 89 3.68 5.25 -19.18
C GLU A 89 2.68 4.27 -19.80
#